data_AF-A0A7S4QHE2-F1
#
_entry.id   AF-A0A7S4QHE2-F1
#
_cell.length_a   1.000
_cell.length_b   1.000
_cell.length_c   1.000
_cell.angle_alpha   90.00
_cell.angle_beta   90.00
_cell.angle_gamma   90.00
#
_symmetry.space_group_name_H-M   'P 1'
#
loop_
_entity.id
_entity.type
_entity.pdbx_description
1 polymer ?
#
loop_
_entity_poly.entity_id
_entity_poly.type
_entity_poly.pdbx_seq_one_letter_code
_entity_poly.pdbx_strand_id
1 'polypeptide(L)'
;MVYTDLRTLRGLDKPTDYGSGVEYANGLTDNLFANQGVGLQIGLWLDGAAGCDEINSGLKDNQIQKLVHYLNNCNATQIFLRIGYEFDNPQFGYSSNPSSYIEAYRRIVDAIRSSSSSMDNIQFVWHSWAAPRASKDLTLNNFYPGDEYVDWIGISIFQQVYPWSRWEAGTMNDIDEVMQFASARGKPTMIAESTPFGGIDMDTYETKTYHETDPWNRWFGKVLDIIDKYDVSMWCYINCDWDAQPMWHGVGFGETRISSNDDVMRKWQKHVITNEHGHSSNSDDGKKHSHRSFLMAGSLQDCGQSRNGSIKKNSNSENSTSVSLLATGEEDLDMTLLESNNKQLYFVEAPLHQSSTKALMAGGALLFVTFFSLVFLRRRSTMHNVPSNNTNKAYVPFYSLSYRSCANIDEEHPKTPNETNPLLNH
;
A
#
# COMPACT_ATOMS: atom_id res chain seq x y z
N MET A 1 0.64 4.05 3.97
CA MET A 1 -0.61 3.55 4.55
C MET A 1 -0.52 3.73 6.06
N VAL A 2 -1.62 4.07 6.71
CA VAL A 2 -1.74 4.09 8.18
C VAL A 2 -3.09 3.56 8.65
N TYR A 3 -3.18 3.22 9.93
CA TYR A 3 -4.40 2.83 10.62
C TYR A 3 -4.72 3.78 11.79
N THR A 4 -6.02 3.96 12.03
CA THR A 4 -6.56 4.71 13.16
C THR A 4 -7.95 4.15 13.50
N ASP A 5 -8.48 4.51 14.66
CA ASP A 5 -9.88 4.28 15.01
C ASP A 5 -10.63 5.61 15.17
N LEU A 6 -11.94 5.62 14.90
CA LEU A 6 -12.74 6.85 15.02
C LEU A 6 -12.84 7.33 16.48
N ARG A 7 -12.73 6.42 17.45
CA ARG A 7 -12.87 6.74 18.87
C ARG A 7 -11.73 7.59 19.38
N THR A 8 -10.50 7.40 18.90
CA THR A 8 -9.30 8.08 19.41
C THR A 8 -8.59 8.95 18.38
N LEU A 9 -8.69 8.62 17.10
CA LEU A 9 -7.94 9.24 16.00
C LEU A 9 -6.41 9.20 16.18
N ARG A 10 -5.91 8.30 17.03
CA ARG A 10 -4.48 8.11 17.27
C ARG A 10 -3.80 7.54 16.03
N GLY A 11 -2.54 7.91 15.83
CA GLY A 11 -1.77 7.55 14.64
C GLY A 11 -1.91 8.53 13.47
N LEU A 12 -2.78 9.56 13.60
CA LEU A 12 -2.91 10.61 12.60
C LEU A 12 -1.87 11.74 12.80
N ASP A 13 -2.05 12.55 13.84
CA ASP A 13 -1.22 13.73 14.12
C ASP A 13 0.02 13.43 14.98
N LYS A 14 0.05 12.26 15.62
CA LYS A 14 1.14 11.79 16.50
C LYS A 14 1.40 10.30 16.30
N PRO A 15 2.65 9.85 16.50
CA PRO A 15 2.98 8.44 16.42
C PRO A 15 2.21 7.64 17.46
N THR A 16 1.68 6.50 17.06
CA THR A 16 1.06 5.51 17.94
C THR A 16 1.43 4.12 17.48
N ASP A 17 1.87 3.28 18.41
CA ASP A 17 2.13 1.87 18.16
C ASP A 17 1.04 1.04 18.82
N TYR A 18 0.32 0.26 18.02
CA TYR A 18 -0.68 -0.70 18.49
C TYR A 18 -0.09 -2.10 18.71
N GLY A 19 1.21 -2.28 18.45
CA GLY A 19 1.90 -3.57 18.36
C GLY A 19 2.05 -4.06 16.92
N SER A 20 1.42 -3.39 15.95
CA SER A 20 1.42 -3.69 14.51
C SER A 20 2.33 -2.76 13.70
N GLY A 21 3.29 -2.11 14.38
CA GLY A 21 4.09 -1.02 13.81
C GLY A 21 3.54 0.36 14.18
N VAL A 22 4.39 1.37 13.96
CA VAL A 22 4.06 2.76 14.31
C VAL A 22 3.20 3.39 13.22
N GLU A 23 2.00 3.79 13.61
CA GLU A 23 1.08 4.60 12.82
C GLU A 23 1.39 6.08 13.03
N TYR A 24 1.73 6.79 11.95
CA TYR A 24 1.95 8.24 12.01
C TYR A 24 1.72 8.94 10.65
N ALA A 25 0.47 9.31 10.38
CA ALA A 25 0.07 9.88 9.10
C ALA A 25 0.82 11.17 8.74
N ASN A 26 0.87 12.15 9.65
CA ASN A 26 1.63 13.39 9.43
C ASN A 26 3.14 13.12 9.33
N GLY A 27 3.65 12.10 10.02
CA GLY A 27 5.04 11.69 9.87
C GLY A 27 5.38 11.27 8.44
N LEU A 28 4.43 10.64 7.74
CA LEU A 28 4.60 10.29 6.33
C LEU A 28 4.56 11.52 5.43
N THR A 29 3.54 12.39 5.58
CA THR A 29 3.31 13.51 4.66
C THR A 29 4.23 14.69 4.90
N ASP A 30 4.53 15.00 6.17
CA ASP A 30 5.18 16.25 6.57
C ASP A 30 6.69 16.05 6.78
N ASN A 31 7.12 14.82 7.10
CA ASN A 31 8.53 14.52 7.35
C ASN A 31 9.13 13.65 6.23
N LEU A 32 8.64 12.43 6.06
CA LEU A 32 9.28 11.44 5.18
C LEU A 32 9.18 11.82 3.70
N PHE A 33 8.03 12.33 3.28
CA PHE A 33 7.75 12.72 1.90
C PHE A 33 7.41 14.20 1.76
N ALA A 34 8.00 15.03 2.62
CA ALA A 34 7.83 16.47 2.58
C ALA A 34 8.03 17.01 1.15
N ASN A 35 7.06 17.78 0.64
CA ASN A 35 7.06 18.39 -0.69
C ASN A 35 7.03 17.41 -1.89
N GLN A 36 6.87 16.10 -1.69
CA GLN A 36 6.88 15.11 -2.79
C GLN A 36 5.49 14.80 -3.36
N GLY A 37 4.42 15.31 -2.75
CA GLY A 37 3.05 15.06 -3.17
C GLY A 37 2.68 13.58 -3.13
N VAL A 38 2.31 13.10 -1.94
CA VAL A 38 2.02 11.67 -1.70
C VAL A 38 0.55 11.40 -1.44
N GLY A 39 0.12 10.22 -1.89
CA GLY A 39 -1.18 9.66 -1.55
C GLY A 39 -1.13 9.00 -0.18
N LEU A 40 -2.15 9.22 0.63
CA LEU A 40 -2.28 8.66 1.97
C LEU A 40 -3.49 7.74 2.04
N GLN A 41 -3.26 6.46 2.28
CA GLN A 41 -4.32 5.52 2.66
C GLN A 41 -4.47 5.49 4.18
N ILE A 42 -5.70 5.65 4.66
CA ILE A 42 -6.05 5.59 6.09
C ILE A 42 -7.08 4.46 6.29
N GLY A 43 -6.75 3.44 7.07
CA GLY A 43 -7.72 2.49 7.63
C GLY A 43 -8.41 3.10 8.83
N LEU A 44 -9.74 3.26 8.78
CA LEU A 44 -10.53 3.83 9.87
C LEU A 44 -11.39 2.75 10.52
N TRP A 45 -10.97 2.28 11.70
CA TRP A 45 -11.72 1.33 12.50
C TRP A 45 -12.95 1.97 13.15
N LEU A 46 -14.11 1.32 13.02
CA LEU A 46 -15.38 1.81 13.60
C LEU A 46 -15.84 1.04 14.84
N ASP A 47 -15.05 0.07 15.34
CA ASP A 47 -15.39 -0.70 16.54
C ASP A 47 -16.64 -1.58 16.41
N GLY A 48 -16.73 -2.28 15.27
CA GLY A 48 -17.80 -3.20 14.96
C GLY A 48 -19.20 -2.55 14.95
N ALA A 49 -20.24 -3.38 15.08
CA ALA A 49 -21.63 -2.89 15.12
C ALA A 49 -21.90 -1.94 16.30
N ALA A 50 -21.29 -2.16 17.46
CA ALA A 50 -21.50 -1.32 18.63
C ALA A 50 -20.99 0.12 18.39
N GLY A 51 -19.81 0.27 17.81
CA GLY A 51 -19.32 1.60 17.44
C GLY A 51 -20.11 2.24 16.31
N CYS A 52 -20.64 1.45 15.36
CA CYS A 52 -21.62 1.94 14.37
C CYS A 52 -22.88 2.51 15.04
N ASP A 53 -23.43 1.85 16.05
CA ASP A 53 -24.59 2.34 16.80
C ASP A 53 -24.28 3.66 17.56
N GLU A 54 -23.07 3.79 18.12
CA GLU A 54 -22.60 5.04 18.73
C GLU A 54 -22.44 6.18 17.69
N ILE A 55 -22.01 5.85 16.47
CA ILE A 55 -21.95 6.81 15.36
C ILE A 55 -23.35 7.25 14.96
N ASN A 56 -24.26 6.30 14.73
CA ASN A 56 -25.61 6.57 14.26
C ASN A 56 -26.47 7.34 15.26
N SER A 57 -26.25 7.11 16.55
CA SER A 57 -26.90 7.87 17.64
C SER A 57 -26.33 9.29 17.83
N GLY A 58 -25.26 9.66 17.13
CA GLY A 58 -24.60 10.96 17.24
C GLY A 58 -23.61 11.07 18.40
N LEU A 59 -23.41 10.00 19.20
CA LEU A 59 -22.43 10.00 20.30
C LEU A 59 -20.99 10.23 19.81
N LYS A 60 -20.69 9.90 18.55
CA LYS A 60 -19.38 10.16 17.92
C LYS A 60 -19.29 11.43 17.09
N ASP A 61 -20.29 12.31 17.08
CA ASP A 61 -20.29 13.50 16.22
C ASP A 61 -19.07 14.41 16.45
N ASN A 62 -18.65 14.59 17.71
CA ASN A 62 -17.44 15.36 18.02
C ASN A 62 -16.18 14.73 17.39
N GLN A 63 -16.07 13.41 17.43
CA GLN A 63 -14.93 12.69 16.85
C GLN A 63 -14.97 12.72 15.32
N ILE A 64 -16.16 12.64 14.71
CA ILE A 64 -16.34 12.83 13.28
C ILE A 64 -15.86 14.24 12.88
N GLN A 65 -16.21 15.29 13.64
CA GLN A 65 -15.73 16.64 13.34
C GLN A 65 -14.21 16.78 13.49
N LYS A 66 -13.58 16.09 14.45
CA LYS A 66 -12.11 16.06 14.54
C LYS A 66 -11.47 15.34 13.36
N LEU A 67 -12.06 14.23 12.90
CA LEU A 67 -11.60 13.55 11.69
C LEU A 67 -11.72 14.48 10.47
N VAL A 68 -12.86 15.14 10.28
CA VAL A 68 -13.06 16.12 9.21
C VAL A 68 -12.01 17.23 9.28
N HIS A 69 -11.78 17.79 10.46
CA HIS A 69 -10.77 18.83 10.66
C HIS A 69 -9.37 18.32 10.29
N TYR A 70 -8.99 17.10 10.71
CA TYR A 70 -7.72 16.50 10.34
C TYR A 70 -7.58 16.35 8.83
N LEU A 71 -8.58 15.76 8.16
CA LEU A 71 -8.55 15.50 6.72
C LEU A 71 -8.42 16.80 5.90
N ASN A 72 -9.08 17.88 6.33
CA ASN A 72 -8.98 19.19 5.68
C ASN A 72 -7.62 19.86 5.81
N ASN A 73 -6.80 19.47 6.81
CA ASN A 73 -5.49 20.07 7.09
C ASN A 73 -4.33 19.11 6.78
N CYS A 74 -4.60 17.93 6.23
CA CYS A 74 -3.58 16.96 5.87
C CYS A 74 -2.88 17.38 4.57
N ASN A 75 -1.54 17.28 4.52
CA ASN A 75 -0.73 17.65 3.36
C ASN A 75 -0.69 16.57 2.25
N ALA A 76 -1.41 15.47 2.41
CA ALA A 76 -1.54 14.45 1.37
C ALA A 76 -2.21 15.02 0.11
N THR A 77 -1.68 14.71 -1.06
CA THR A 77 -2.29 15.14 -2.34
C THR A 77 -3.59 14.42 -2.63
N GLN A 78 -3.72 13.18 -2.15
CA GLN A 78 -4.94 12.40 -2.20
C GLN A 78 -5.04 11.55 -0.94
N ILE A 79 -6.21 11.45 -0.34
CA ILE A 79 -6.50 10.61 0.81
C ILE A 79 -7.47 9.51 0.38
N PHE A 80 -7.12 8.25 0.65
CA PHE A 80 -7.98 7.09 0.47
C PHE A 80 -8.43 6.59 1.84
N LEU A 81 -9.63 7.00 2.25
CA LEU A 81 -10.19 6.69 3.56
C LEU A 81 -11.01 5.39 3.50
N ARG A 82 -10.50 4.34 4.14
CA ARG A 82 -11.16 3.02 4.24
C ARG A 82 -11.99 2.97 5.51
N ILE A 83 -13.23 3.44 5.40
CA ILE A 83 -14.17 3.55 6.51
C ILE A 83 -14.68 2.16 6.87
N GLY A 84 -14.43 1.71 8.11
CA GLY A 84 -14.78 0.38 8.59
C GLY A 84 -14.22 -0.73 7.69
N TYR A 85 -12.92 -0.64 7.43
CA TYR A 85 -12.18 -1.56 6.57
C TYR A 85 -12.42 -3.03 6.96
N GLU A 86 -12.36 -3.91 5.96
CA GLU A 86 -12.71 -5.34 6.10
C GLU A 86 -14.10 -5.56 6.73
N PHE A 87 -15.09 -4.82 6.22
CA PHE A 87 -16.46 -4.78 6.77
C PHE A 87 -17.12 -6.16 6.89
N ASP A 88 -16.69 -7.12 6.08
CA ASP A 88 -17.23 -8.47 5.98
C ASP A 88 -16.36 -9.53 6.68
N ASN A 89 -15.28 -9.12 7.35
CA ASN A 89 -14.50 -9.99 8.22
C ASN A 89 -15.32 -10.34 9.48
N PRO A 90 -15.58 -11.64 9.76
CA PRO A 90 -16.35 -12.05 10.93
C PRO A 90 -15.78 -11.53 12.26
N GLN A 91 -14.45 -11.41 12.36
CA GLN A 91 -13.77 -10.96 13.57
C GLN A 91 -13.95 -9.47 13.84
N PHE A 92 -14.36 -8.70 12.83
CA PHE A 92 -14.54 -7.25 12.94
C PHE A 92 -15.96 -6.86 13.40
N GLY A 93 -16.84 -7.84 13.62
CA GLY A 93 -18.07 -7.61 14.39
C GLY A 93 -19.13 -6.73 13.70
N TYR A 94 -18.99 -6.40 12.41
CA TYR A 94 -20.02 -5.70 11.64
C TYR A 94 -21.15 -6.63 11.18
N SER A 95 -20.87 -7.93 11.06
CA SER A 95 -21.84 -8.93 10.57
C SER A 95 -23.07 -9.11 11.47
N SER A 96 -23.02 -8.66 12.73
CA SER A 96 -24.16 -8.71 13.66
C SER A 96 -25.24 -7.67 13.33
N ASN A 97 -24.87 -6.55 12.71
CA ASN A 97 -25.81 -5.52 12.26
C ASN A 97 -25.29 -4.76 11.02
N PRO A 98 -25.33 -5.37 9.81
CA PRO A 98 -24.85 -4.75 8.59
C PRO A 98 -25.54 -3.42 8.23
N SER A 99 -26.82 -3.26 8.59
CA SER A 99 -27.56 -2.02 8.37
C SER A 99 -26.99 -0.85 9.18
N SER A 100 -26.62 -1.09 10.46
CA SER A 100 -25.96 -0.07 11.28
C SER A 100 -24.61 0.33 10.71
N TYR A 101 -23.84 -0.62 10.17
CA TYR A 101 -22.61 -0.31 9.43
C TYR A 101 -22.86 0.60 8.22
N ILE A 102 -23.90 0.31 7.40
CA ILE A 102 -24.27 1.16 6.26
C ILE A 102 -24.59 2.59 6.70
N GLU A 103 -25.43 2.74 7.73
CA GLU A 103 -25.80 4.06 8.26
C GLU A 103 -24.59 4.84 8.79
N ALA A 104 -23.68 4.15 9.50
CA ALA A 104 -22.48 4.78 10.07
C ALA A 104 -21.51 5.23 8.98
N TYR A 105 -21.30 4.39 7.96
CA TYR A 105 -20.50 4.72 6.79
C TYR A 105 -21.03 5.98 6.11
N ARG A 106 -22.34 6.01 5.82
CA ARG A 106 -23.01 7.16 5.18
C ARG A 106 -22.88 8.43 6.01
N ARG A 107 -23.11 8.35 7.32
CA ARG A 107 -23.01 9.50 8.23
C ARG A 107 -21.62 10.13 8.20
N ILE A 108 -20.55 9.32 8.21
CA ILE A 108 -19.18 9.80 8.15
C ILE A 108 -18.91 10.49 6.79
N VAL A 109 -19.31 9.85 5.69
CA VAL A 109 -19.18 10.43 4.34
C VAL A 109 -19.93 11.76 4.22
N ASP A 110 -21.18 11.83 4.70
CA ASP A 110 -22.00 13.03 4.65
C ASP A 110 -21.40 14.17 5.49
N ALA A 111 -20.85 13.87 6.66
CA ALA A 111 -20.16 14.85 7.49
C ALA A 111 -18.89 15.39 6.82
N ILE A 112 -18.11 14.52 6.17
CA ILE A 112 -16.92 14.92 5.41
C ILE A 112 -17.32 15.79 4.21
N ARG A 113 -18.34 15.38 3.45
CA ARG A 113 -18.86 16.12 2.29
C ARG A 113 -19.45 17.47 2.64
N SER A 114 -20.12 17.59 3.78
CA SER A 114 -20.76 18.84 4.20
C SER A 114 -19.76 19.89 4.68
N SER A 115 -18.55 19.48 5.09
CA SER A 115 -17.62 20.34 5.83
C SER A 115 -16.26 20.54 5.15
N SER A 116 -15.98 19.85 4.05
CA SER A 116 -14.69 19.95 3.38
C SER A 116 -14.73 20.92 2.20
N SER A 117 -13.81 21.88 2.20
CA SER A 117 -13.55 22.76 1.05
C SER A 117 -12.74 22.08 -0.05
N SER A 118 -12.19 20.89 0.21
CA SER A 118 -11.22 20.20 -0.64
C SER A 118 -11.74 18.84 -1.11
N MET A 119 -13.03 18.68 -1.37
CA MET A 119 -13.66 17.38 -1.72
C MET A 119 -12.97 16.56 -2.80
N ASP A 120 -12.25 17.20 -3.70
CA ASP A 120 -11.53 16.52 -4.77
C ASP A 120 -10.35 15.66 -4.24
N ASN A 121 -9.82 15.92 -3.03
CA ASN A 121 -8.65 15.23 -2.49
C ASN A 121 -8.98 14.03 -1.56
N ILE A 122 -10.25 13.75 -1.26
CA ILE A 122 -10.64 12.61 -0.40
C ILE A 122 -11.42 11.58 -1.25
N GLN A 123 -11.06 10.31 -1.13
CA GLN A 123 -11.71 9.17 -1.79
C GLN A 123 -12.19 8.19 -0.72
N PHE A 124 -13.47 7.82 -0.77
CA PHE A 124 -14.07 6.86 0.14
C PHE A 124 -13.92 5.44 -0.41
N VAL A 125 -13.23 4.59 0.36
CA VAL A 125 -12.96 3.20 -0.01
C VAL A 125 -13.86 2.28 0.82
N TRP A 126 -14.60 1.41 0.14
CA TRP A 126 -15.36 0.32 0.76
C TRP A 126 -14.55 -0.98 0.59
N HIS A 127 -13.92 -1.44 1.66
CA HIS A 127 -12.86 -2.44 1.61
C HIS A 127 -13.33 -3.77 2.22
N SER A 128 -13.41 -4.81 1.40
CA SER A 128 -13.72 -6.19 1.80
C SER A 128 -12.43 -6.97 2.16
N TRP A 129 -12.51 -7.88 3.12
CA TRP A 129 -11.38 -8.80 3.39
C TRP A 129 -11.22 -9.94 2.37
N ALA A 130 -12.19 -10.08 1.44
CA ALA A 130 -12.20 -11.07 0.35
C ALA A 130 -11.96 -12.52 0.83
N ALA A 131 -12.73 -12.94 1.84
CA ALA A 131 -12.75 -14.29 2.41
C ALA A 131 -14.14 -14.59 3.05
N PRO A 132 -14.40 -15.81 3.58
CA PRO A 132 -15.75 -16.23 3.95
C PRO A 132 -16.41 -15.42 5.06
N ARG A 133 -17.54 -14.79 4.72
CA ARG A 133 -18.39 -14.05 5.68
C ARG A 133 -18.88 -14.91 6.85
N ALA A 134 -19.36 -14.23 7.89
CA ALA A 134 -19.82 -14.88 9.13
C ALA A 134 -20.99 -15.87 8.91
N SER A 135 -21.74 -15.72 7.82
CA SER A 135 -22.77 -16.66 7.37
C SER A 135 -22.86 -16.64 5.85
N LYS A 136 -23.29 -17.76 5.25
CA LYS A 136 -23.60 -17.87 3.82
C LYS A 136 -24.80 -17.01 3.39
N ASP A 137 -25.64 -16.61 4.33
CA ASP A 137 -26.79 -15.73 4.07
C ASP A 137 -26.37 -14.26 3.91
N LEU A 138 -25.16 -13.91 4.36
CA LEU A 138 -24.59 -12.58 4.17
C LEU A 138 -23.95 -12.49 2.79
N THR A 139 -24.26 -11.39 2.10
CA THR A 139 -23.73 -11.03 0.79
C THR A 139 -23.11 -9.64 0.85
N LEU A 140 -22.31 -9.30 -0.17
CA LEU A 140 -21.75 -7.94 -0.33
C LEU A 140 -22.83 -6.84 -0.29
N ASN A 141 -24.02 -7.09 -0.82
CA ASN A 141 -25.11 -6.12 -0.80
C ASN A 141 -25.61 -5.80 0.62
N ASN A 142 -25.44 -6.71 1.60
CA ASN A 142 -25.89 -6.46 2.97
C ASN A 142 -25.08 -5.36 3.67
N PHE A 143 -23.86 -5.07 3.18
CA PHE A 143 -22.97 -4.07 3.76
C PHE A 143 -22.75 -2.87 2.83
N TYR A 144 -23.25 -2.91 1.60
CA TYR A 144 -22.91 -1.90 0.60
C TYR A 144 -23.65 -0.57 0.86
N PRO A 145 -22.94 0.54 1.14
CA PRO A 145 -23.60 1.81 1.49
C PRO A 145 -24.18 2.54 0.26
N GLY A 146 -23.99 2.03 -0.96
CA GLY A 146 -24.53 2.58 -2.20
C GLY A 146 -23.49 3.30 -3.04
N ASP A 147 -23.72 3.33 -4.36
CA ASP A 147 -22.75 3.85 -5.33
C ASP A 147 -22.41 5.34 -5.09
N GLU A 148 -23.34 6.11 -4.53
CA GLU A 148 -23.14 7.53 -4.24
C GLU A 148 -22.21 7.77 -3.04
N TYR A 149 -21.98 6.76 -2.19
CA TYR A 149 -21.15 6.86 -0.98
C TYR A 149 -19.76 6.25 -1.14
N VAL A 150 -19.53 5.47 -2.21
CA VAL A 150 -18.30 4.71 -2.42
C VAL A 150 -17.60 5.19 -3.68
N ASP A 151 -16.36 5.65 -3.56
CA ASP A 151 -15.54 6.00 -4.72
C ASP A 151 -14.74 4.79 -5.22
N TRP A 152 -14.23 3.96 -4.30
CA TRP A 152 -13.37 2.80 -4.59
C TRP A 152 -13.84 1.55 -3.85
N ILE A 153 -13.63 0.38 -4.45
CA ILE A 153 -13.82 -0.92 -3.78
C ILE A 153 -12.46 -1.55 -3.50
N GLY A 154 -12.20 -1.87 -2.24
CA GLY A 154 -10.95 -2.44 -1.76
C GLY A 154 -11.05 -3.95 -1.52
N ILE A 155 -9.94 -4.67 -1.68
CA ILE A 155 -9.77 -6.06 -1.23
C ILE A 155 -8.47 -6.25 -0.43
N SER A 156 -8.46 -7.24 0.45
CA SER A 156 -7.24 -7.79 1.06
C SER A 156 -6.76 -9.03 0.28
N ILE A 157 -5.46 -9.17 0.05
CA ILE A 157 -4.86 -10.37 -0.56
C ILE A 157 -3.70 -10.87 0.28
N PHE A 158 -3.87 -12.03 0.88
CA PHE A 158 -2.86 -12.74 1.66
C PHE A 158 -2.64 -14.15 1.06
N GLN A 159 -3.21 -15.17 1.70
CA GLN A 159 -3.03 -16.57 1.31
C GLN A 159 -4.04 -17.09 0.28
N GLN A 160 -5.08 -16.32 -0.08
CA GLN A 160 -6.14 -16.73 -1.02
C GLN A 160 -5.60 -17.24 -2.37
N VAL A 161 -4.41 -16.78 -2.78
CA VAL A 161 -3.74 -17.14 -4.05
C VAL A 161 -2.97 -18.47 -3.96
N TYR A 162 -2.83 -19.05 -2.78
CA TYR A 162 -2.15 -20.32 -2.57
C TYR A 162 -3.08 -21.50 -2.84
N PRO A 163 -2.61 -22.55 -3.52
CA PRO A 163 -3.42 -23.75 -3.75
C PRO A 163 -3.68 -24.57 -2.47
N TRP A 164 -2.93 -24.31 -1.40
CA TRP A 164 -3.15 -24.89 -0.06
C TRP A 164 -3.84 -23.93 0.91
N SER A 165 -4.34 -22.77 0.44
CA SER A 165 -5.08 -21.86 1.31
C SER A 165 -6.23 -22.62 1.98
N ARG A 166 -6.32 -22.50 3.30
CA ARG A 166 -7.48 -22.99 4.03
C ARG A 166 -8.69 -22.14 3.62
N TRP A 167 -9.84 -22.79 3.47
CA TRP A 167 -11.04 -22.10 2.98
C TRP A 167 -11.44 -20.93 3.89
N GLU A 168 -11.20 -21.03 5.20
CA GLU A 168 -11.48 -19.98 6.19
C GLU A 168 -10.71 -18.69 5.95
N ALA A 169 -9.54 -18.77 5.30
CA ALA A 169 -8.71 -17.62 4.97
C ALA A 169 -8.96 -17.10 3.54
N GLY A 170 -9.99 -17.64 2.88
CA GLY A 170 -10.40 -17.27 1.55
C GLY A 170 -9.68 -18.01 0.43
N THR A 171 -10.26 -17.82 -0.74
CA THR A 171 -9.89 -18.44 -2.00
C THR A 171 -9.94 -17.41 -3.13
N MET A 172 -9.46 -17.79 -4.31
CA MET A 172 -9.64 -16.97 -5.52
C MET A 172 -11.11 -16.68 -5.85
N ASN A 173 -12.08 -17.51 -5.42
CA ASN A 173 -13.49 -17.24 -5.67
C ASN A 173 -14.00 -16.04 -4.85
N ASP A 174 -13.49 -15.86 -3.63
CA ASP A 174 -13.85 -14.74 -2.76
C ASP A 174 -13.30 -13.42 -3.32
N ILE A 175 -12.05 -13.44 -3.84
CA ILE A 175 -11.49 -12.32 -4.61
C ILE A 175 -12.34 -12.04 -5.84
N ASP A 176 -12.64 -13.06 -6.64
CA ASP A 176 -13.41 -12.92 -7.86
C ASP A 176 -14.81 -12.34 -7.61
N GLU A 177 -15.48 -12.70 -6.50
CA GLU A 177 -16.77 -12.15 -6.08
C GLU A 177 -16.71 -10.63 -5.91
N VAL A 178 -15.76 -10.12 -5.13
CA VAL A 178 -15.63 -8.68 -4.86
C VAL A 178 -15.21 -7.92 -6.11
N MET A 179 -14.30 -8.47 -6.90
CA MET A 179 -13.81 -7.81 -8.11
C MET A 179 -14.90 -7.73 -9.21
N GLN A 180 -15.75 -8.76 -9.33
CA GLN A 180 -16.91 -8.72 -10.19
C GLN A 180 -17.96 -7.73 -9.69
N PHE A 181 -18.18 -7.66 -8.37
CA PHE A 181 -19.09 -6.70 -7.75
C PHE A 181 -18.69 -5.25 -8.06
N ALA A 182 -17.38 -4.95 -8.01
CA ALA A 182 -16.83 -3.65 -8.39
C ALA A 182 -16.97 -3.35 -9.87
N SER A 183 -16.65 -4.32 -10.73
CA SER A 183 -16.76 -4.20 -12.19
C SER A 183 -18.20 -3.90 -12.62
N ALA A 184 -19.19 -4.57 -12.01
CA ALA A 184 -20.60 -4.37 -12.30
C ALA A 184 -21.10 -2.95 -11.97
N ARG A 185 -20.40 -2.22 -11.09
CA ARG A 185 -20.71 -0.85 -10.67
C ARG A 185 -19.79 0.20 -11.30
N GLY A 186 -18.86 -0.22 -12.16
CA GLY A 186 -17.86 0.65 -12.76
C GLY A 186 -16.97 1.36 -11.72
N LYS A 187 -16.76 0.74 -10.55
CA LYS A 187 -15.92 1.31 -9.48
C LYS A 187 -14.46 0.89 -9.66
N PRO A 188 -13.48 1.81 -9.57
CA PRO A 188 -12.08 1.44 -9.53
C PRO A 188 -11.78 0.59 -8.30
N THR A 189 -10.81 -0.30 -8.43
CA THR A 189 -10.44 -1.26 -7.39
C THR A 189 -9.06 -1.00 -6.82
N MET A 190 -8.95 -1.29 -5.52
CA MET A 190 -7.72 -1.18 -4.74
C MET A 190 -7.41 -2.54 -4.10
N ILE A 191 -6.21 -3.08 -4.28
CA ILE A 191 -5.67 -4.08 -3.36
C ILE A 191 -5.18 -3.28 -2.15
N ALA A 192 -6.04 -3.15 -1.14
CA ALA A 192 -5.88 -2.22 -0.03
C ALA A 192 -4.91 -2.75 1.03
N GLU A 193 -4.85 -4.07 1.17
CA GLU A 193 -3.89 -4.78 2.01
C GLU A 193 -3.36 -5.97 1.23
N SER A 194 -2.04 -6.15 1.22
CA SER A 194 -1.49 -7.38 0.65
C SER A 194 -0.09 -7.69 1.15
N THR A 195 0.16 -8.97 1.40
CA THR A 195 1.50 -9.52 1.66
C THR A 195 1.51 -11.04 1.48
N PRO A 196 2.63 -11.68 1.10
CA PRO A 196 2.74 -13.14 1.10
C PRO A 196 2.73 -13.69 2.53
N PHE A 197 1.57 -14.11 3.02
CA PHE A 197 1.47 -14.80 4.32
C PHE A 197 2.41 -16.03 4.33
N GLY A 198 3.11 -16.25 5.44
CA GLY A 198 4.22 -17.20 5.56
C GLY A 198 5.60 -16.61 5.25
N GLY A 199 5.66 -15.38 4.71
CA GLY A 199 6.89 -14.69 4.36
C GLY A 199 7.39 -15.00 2.95
N ILE A 200 8.32 -14.16 2.48
CA ILE A 200 8.94 -14.30 1.16
C ILE A 200 9.69 -15.62 1.04
N ASP A 201 10.49 -15.99 2.04
CA ASP A 201 11.33 -17.20 2.00
C ASP A 201 10.67 -18.44 2.62
N MET A 202 9.34 -18.48 2.69
CA MET A 202 8.61 -19.65 3.19
C MET A 202 9.06 -20.95 2.49
N ASP A 203 9.55 -21.92 3.26
CA ASP A 203 9.89 -23.27 2.80
C ASP A 203 9.18 -24.33 3.65
N THR A 204 7.95 -24.67 3.26
CA THR A 204 7.12 -25.66 3.95
C THR A 204 6.88 -26.91 3.12
N TYR A 205 6.32 -27.95 3.75
CA TYR A 205 5.88 -29.16 3.04
C TYR A 205 4.88 -28.83 1.91
N GLU A 206 3.97 -27.89 2.13
CA GLU A 206 2.99 -27.44 1.13
C GLU A 206 3.67 -26.80 -0.07
N THR A 207 4.64 -25.90 0.16
CA THR A 207 5.36 -25.24 -0.96
C THR A 207 6.06 -26.26 -1.86
N LYS A 208 6.59 -27.33 -1.29
CA LYS A 208 7.21 -28.45 -2.03
C LYS A 208 6.16 -29.31 -2.73
N THR A 209 5.08 -29.67 -2.03
CA THR A 209 4.01 -30.54 -2.53
C THR A 209 3.28 -29.93 -3.73
N TYR A 210 3.06 -28.62 -3.70
CA TYR A 210 2.37 -27.89 -4.77
C TYR A 210 3.33 -27.29 -5.80
N HIS A 211 4.64 -27.55 -5.69
CA HIS A 211 5.68 -27.02 -6.57
C HIS A 211 5.74 -25.47 -6.62
N GLU A 212 5.40 -24.81 -5.52
CA GLU A 212 5.38 -23.35 -5.35
C GLU A 212 6.60 -22.88 -4.52
N THR A 213 7.80 -23.31 -4.92
CA THR A 213 9.06 -22.98 -4.22
C THR A 213 9.70 -21.68 -4.69
N ASP A 214 9.34 -21.17 -5.88
CA ASP A 214 9.76 -19.84 -6.33
C ASP A 214 8.91 -18.76 -5.64
N PRO A 215 9.48 -17.94 -4.75
CA PRO A 215 8.72 -16.97 -3.96
C PRO A 215 8.00 -15.92 -4.83
N TRP A 216 8.56 -15.61 -6.01
CA TRP A 216 7.93 -14.68 -6.93
C TRP A 216 6.65 -15.24 -7.54
N ASN A 217 6.75 -16.41 -8.17
CA ASN A 217 5.62 -17.04 -8.86
C ASN A 217 4.56 -17.53 -7.88
N ARG A 218 4.96 -17.92 -6.66
CA ARG A 218 4.04 -18.35 -5.61
C ARG A 218 3.02 -17.28 -5.23
N TRP A 219 3.42 -16.01 -5.20
CA TRP A 219 2.56 -14.92 -4.70
C TRP A 219 2.54 -13.69 -5.60
N PHE A 220 3.68 -13.02 -5.81
CA PHE A 220 3.75 -11.75 -6.56
C PHE A 220 3.24 -11.88 -8.00
N GLY A 221 3.63 -12.94 -8.70
CA GLY A 221 3.15 -13.24 -10.05
C GLY A 221 1.63 -13.39 -10.11
N LYS A 222 1.03 -14.08 -9.12
CA LYS A 222 -0.42 -14.28 -9.05
C LYS A 222 -1.17 -12.98 -8.73
N VAL A 223 -0.60 -12.13 -7.88
CA VAL A 223 -1.16 -10.79 -7.62
C VAL A 223 -1.10 -9.94 -8.89
N LEU A 224 -0.01 -10.00 -9.67
CA LEU A 224 0.07 -9.33 -10.96
C LEU A 224 -0.97 -9.87 -11.96
N ASP A 225 -1.23 -11.17 -11.98
CA ASP A 225 -2.30 -11.77 -12.80
C ASP A 225 -3.69 -11.25 -12.39
N ILE A 226 -3.95 -11.07 -11.09
CA ILE A 226 -5.20 -10.48 -10.58
C ILE A 226 -5.32 -9.02 -11.01
N ILE A 227 -4.24 -8.24 -10.83
CA ILE A 227 -4.16 -6.85 -11.30
C ILE A 227 -4.47 -6.78 -12.79
N ASP A 228 -3.93 -7.72 -13.56
CA ASP A 228 -4.12 -7.74 -14.99
C ASP A 228 -5.53 -8.12 -15.42
N LYS A 229 -6.08 -9.17 -14.81
CA LYS A 229 -7.43 -9.71 -15.06
C LYS A 229 -8.52 -8.68 -14.80
N TYR A 230 -8.38 -7.90 -13.73
CA TYR A 230 -9.43 -7.00 -13.24
C TYR A 230 -9.18 -5.51 -13.45
N ASP A 231 -8.06 -5.14 -14.10
CA ASP A 231 -7.66 -3.73 -14.26
C ASP A 231 -7.62 -2.98 -12.93
N VAL A 232 -6.97 -3.60 -11.94
CA VAL A 232 -6.79 -3.01 -10.61
C VAL A 232 -6.11 -1.66 -10.74
N SER A 233 -6.63 -0.65 -10.06
CA SER A 233 -6.18 0.74 -10.20
C SER A 233 -5.12 1.14 -9.16
N MET A 234 -5.06 0.41 -8.03
CA MET A 234 -4.05 0.62 -6.99
C MET A 234 -3.65 -0.68 -6.30
N TRP A 235 -2.36 -0.84 -6.04
CA TRP A 235 -1.81 -1.95 -5.26
C TRP A 235 -1.00 -1.44 -4.07
N CYS A 236 -1.47 -1.77 -2.87
CA CYS A 236 -0.80 -1.46 -1.62
C CYS A 236 -0.14 -2.74 -1.07
N TYR A 237 1.18 -2.71 -1.01
CA TYR A 237 1.98 -3.83 -0.50
C TYR A 237 2.51 -3.51 0.89
N ILE A 238 2.22 -4.39 1.85
CA ILE A 238 2.71 -4.28 3.21
C ILE A 238 4.09 -4.93 3.27
N ASN A 239 5.11 -4.08 3.36
CA ASN A 239 6.53 -4.42 3.23
C ASN A 239 7.22 -4.32 4.59
N CYS A 240 7.06 -5.34 5.43
CA CYS A 240 7.64 -5.34 6.77
C CYS A 240 8.10 -6.72 7.21
N ASP A 241 8.90 -6.72 8.28
CA ASP A 241 9.14 -7.90 9.09
C ASP A 241 8.01 -7.99 10.11
N TRP A 242 7.02 -8.84 9.83
CA TRP A 242 5.85 -8.98 10.70
C TRP A 242 6.22 -9.65 12.01
N ASP A 243 7.15 -10.61 11.99
CA ASP A 243 7.56 -11.35 13.18
C ASP A 243 8.33 -10.47 14.17
N ALA A 244 8.88 -9.33 13.72
CA ALA A 244 9.46 -8.30 14.57
C ALA A 244 8.40 -7.43 15.30
N GLN A 245 7.13 -7.49 14.89
CA GLN A 245 6.06 -6.67 15.47
C GLN A 245 5.32 -7.44 16.58
N PRO A 246 5.17 -6.89 17.81
CA PRO A 246 4.60 -7.62 18.94
C PRO A 246 3.22 -8.23 18.71
N MET A 247 2.35 -7.59 17.93
CA MET A 247 1.01 -8.08 17.62
C MET A 247 1.03 -9.32 16.72
N TRP A 248 2.01 -9.40 15.82
CA TRP A 248 2.06 -10.42 14.76
C TRP A 248 3.11 -11.50 15.03
N HIS A 249 3.90 -11.34 16.09
CA HIS A 249 4.90 -12.30 16.49
C HIS A 249 4.29 -13.70 16.68
N GLY A 250 4.77 -14.66 15.90
CA GLY A 250 4.31 -16.06 15.97
C GLY A 250 2.95 -16.32 15.31
N VAL A 251 2.31 -15.32 14.68
CA VAL A 251 1.08 -15.51 13.90
C VAL A 251 1.37 -16.19 12.56
N GLY A 252 2.59 -16.03 12.03
CA GLY A 252 3.04 -16.70 10.81
C GLY A 252 3.00 -15.82 9.56
N PHE A 253 2.87 -14.49 9.69
CA PHE A 253 2.99 -13.57 8.56
C PHE A 253 4.42 -13.54 7.98
N GLY A 254 5.44 -13.64 8.84
CA GLY A 254 6.84 -13.79 8.44
C GLY A 254 7.51 -12.51 7.93
N GLU A 255 8.63 -12.68 7.22
CA GLU A 255 9.40 -11.61 6.62
C GLU A 255 8.87 -11.26 5.23
N THR A 256 8.45 -10.01 5.01
CA THR A 256 7.83 -9.56 3.75
C THR A 256 8.45 -8.27 3.21
N ARG A 257 9.60 -7.83 3.72
CA ARG A 257 10.37 -6.78 3.06
C ARG A 257 10.89 -7.33 1.74
N ILE A 258 10.53 -6.71 0.63
CA ILE A 258 11.02 -7.06 -0.72
C ILE A 258 12.56 -7.17 -0.73
N SER A 259 13.24 -6.32 0.04
CA SER A 259 14.70 -6.30 0.17
C SER A 259 15.30 -7.46 0.96
N SER A 260 14.51 -8.35 1.57
CA SER A 260 15.04 -9.52 2.28
C SER A 260 15.48 -10.64 1.33
N ASN A 261 15.01 -10.62 0.07
CA ASN A 261 15.34 -11.63 -0.94
C ASN A 261 15.77 -10.96 -2.25
N ASP A 262 17.00 -11.23 -2.68
CA ASP A 262 17.62 -10.62 -3.87
C ASP A 262 16.85 -10.91 -5.17
N ASP A 263 16.31 -12.13 -5.31
CA ASP A 263 15.56 -12.52 -6.51
C ASP A 263 14.22 -11.77 -6.60
N VAL A 264 13.50 -11.68 -5.48
CA VAL A 264 12.24 -10.93 -5.38
C VAL A 264 12.48 -9.44 -5.58
N MET A 265 13.51 -8.85 -4.96
CA MET A 265 13.86 -7.44 -5.16
C MET A 265 14.17 -7.13 -6.63
N ARG A 266 14.98 -7.96 -7.28
CA ARG A 266 15.31 -7.81 -8.71
C ARG A 266 14.07 -7.94 -9.59
N LYS A 267 13.20 -8.92 -9.34
CA LYS A 267 11.96 -9.11 -10.10
C LYS A 267 10.96 -7.97 -9.81
N TRP A 268 10.90 -7.44 -8.60
CA TRP A 268 10.09 -6.27 -8.25
C TRP A 268 10.54 -5.03 -9.03
N GLN A 269 11.84 -4.76 -9.07
CA GLN A 269 12.39 -3.67 -9.88
C GLN A 269 12.03 -3.83 -11.37
N LYS A 270 12.13 -5.05 -11.89
CA LYS A 270 11.82 -5.36 -13.29
C LYS A 270 10.33 -5.20 -13.61
N HIS A 271 9.46 -5.86 -12.86
CA HIS A 271 8.05 -6.01 -13.22
C HIS A 271 7.16 -4.89 -12.65
N VAL A 272 7.52 -4.34 -11.49
CA VAL A 272 6.74 -3.31 -10.82
C VAL A 272 7.32 -1.92 -11.08
N ILE A 273 8.62 -1.70 -10.83
CA ILE A 273 9.19 -0.35 -10.93
C ILE A 273 9.42 0.09 -12.38
N THR A 274 10.10 -0.73 -13.18
CA THR A 274 10.53 -0.37 -14.55
C THR A 274 9.50 -0.76 -15.61
N ASN A 275 8.50 -1.58 -15.24
CA ASN A 275 7.49 -2.10 -16.14
C ASN A 275 8.08 -2.88 -17.34
N GLU A 276 9.27 -3.47 -17.16
CA GLU A 276 9.87 -4.34 -18.15
C GLU A 276 9.14 -5.69 -18.13
N HIS A 277 8.08 -5.78 -18.91
CA HIS A 277 7.49 -7.06 -19.27
C HIS A 277 8.53 -7.81 -20.10
N GLY A 278 9.32 -8.65 -19.42
CA GLY A 278 10.22 -9.57 -20.08
C GLY A 278 9.43 -10.38 -21.11
N HIS A 279 9.91 -10.40 -22.35
CA HIS A 279 9.60 -11.48 -23.28
C HIS A 279 9.97 -12.80 -22.61
N SER A 280 9.01 -13.40 -21.92
CA SER A 280 9.06 -14.78 -21.47
C SER A 280 7.75 -15.42 -21.84
N SER A 281 7.56 -15.60 -23.15
CA SER A 281 6.65 -16.59 -23.68
C SER A 281 7.47 -17.51 -24.59
N ASN A 282 8.08 -18.53 -23.97
CA ASN A 282 7.96 -19.88 -24.52
C ASN A 282 6.87 -20.66 -23.75
N SER A 283 5.81 -19.95 -23.35
CA SER A 283 4.50 -20.52 -23.08
C SER A 283 3.58 -20.05 -24.20
N ASP A 284 3.02 -21.02 -24.91
CA ASP A 284 2.22 -20.91 -26.14
C ASP A 284 0.81 -20.35 -25.89
N ASP A 285 0.62 -19.52 -24.86
CA ASP A 285 -0.66 -18.93 -24.50
C ASP A 285 -0.62 -17.44 -24.80
N GLY A 286 -1.19 -17.06 -25.96
CA GLY A 286 -1.23 -15.71 -26.53
C GLY A 286 -1.98 -14.63 -25.74
N LYS A 287 -1.81 -14.56 -24.41
CA LYS A 287 -2.31 -13.47 -23.57
C LYS A 287 -1.41 -12.25 -23.71
N LYS A 288 -1.88 -11.27 -24.48
CA LYS A 288 -1.31 -9.91 -24.52
C LYS A 288 -1.45 -9.28 -23.13
N HIS A 289 -0.38 -9.26 -22.34
CA HIS A 289 -0.30 -8.44 -21.14
C HIS A 289 -0.34 -6.96 -21.53
N SER A 290 -1.17 -6.18 -20.84
CA SER A 290 -1.39 -4.77 -21.17
C SER A 290 -0.15 -3.94 -20.79
N HIS A 291 0.19 -2.91 -21.56
CA HIS A 291 1.24 -1.94 -21.20
C HIS A 291 0.81 -1.07 -20.00
N ARG A 292 0.82 -1.64 -18.79
CA ARG A 292 0.44 -0.99 -17.51
C ARG A 292 1.68 -0.48 -16.81
N SER A 293 1.83 0.83 -16.62
CA SER A 293 2.96 1.37 -15.85
C SER A 293 2.52 1.63 -14.42
N PHE A 294 3.29 1.12 -13.47
CA PHE A 294 3.11 1.50 -12.08
C PHE A 294 3.66 2.92 -11.87
N LEU A 295 2.83 3.73 -11.27
CA LEU A 295 3.07 5.10 -10.87
C LEU A 295 3.48 5.11 -9.39
N MET A 296 4.63 5.73 -9.11
CA MET A 296 5.15 5.94 -7.76
C MET A 296 4.86 7.40 -7.33
N ALA A 297 5.30 7.81 -6.14
CA ALA A 297 5.06 9.15 -5.59
C ALA A 297 5.23 10.30 -6.63
N GLY A 298 4.35 11.32 -6.54
CA GLY A 298 4.39 12.51 -7.40
C GLY A 298 3.50 12.52 -8.65
N SER A 299 2.61 11.54 -8.87
CA SER A 299 1.78 11.47 -10.09
C SER A 299 0.27 11.24 -9.83
N LEU A 300 -0.30 11.90 -8.82
CA LEU A 300 -1.68 11.64 -8.36
C LEU A 300 -2.74 12.63 -8.81
N GLN A 301 -2.37 13.66 -9.60
CA GLN A 301 -3.28 14.74 -10.00
C GLN A 301 -4.54 14.28 -10.76
N ASP A 302 -4.55 13.07 -11.33
CA ASP A 302 -5.68 12.49 -12.06
C ASP A 302 -6.26 11.20 -11.42
N CYS A 303 -5.84 10.82 -10.21
CA CYS A 303 -6.28 9.56 -9.59
C CYS A 303 -7.70 9.68 -9.03
N GLY A 304 -8.61 8.77 -9.41
CA GLY A 304 -10.00 8.76 -8.93
C GLY A 304 -11.00 9.61 -9.73
N GLN A 305 -10.56 10.30 -10.79
CA GLN A 305 -11.50 11.01 -11.66
C GLN A 305 -12.24 10.05 -12.61
N SER A 306 -13.57 10.09 -12.59
CA SER A 306 -14.43 9.38 -13.53
C SER A 306 -14.12 9.79 -14.98
N ARG A 307 -14.02 8.81 -15.89
CA ARG A 307 -13.78 9.04 -17.34
C ARG A 307 -14.88 9.86 -18.04
N ASN A 308 -15.96 10.23 -17.35
CA ASN A 308 -17.10 10.97 -17.91
C ASN A 308 -17.16 12.47 -17.53
N GLY A 309 -16.05 13.08 -17.14
CA GLY A 309 -15.92 14.53 -17.05
C GLY A 309 -15.80 15.14 -18.46
N SER A 310 -16.83 15.88 -18.88
CA SER A 310 -16.86 16.60 -20.15
C SER A 310 -15.65 17.54 -20.27
N ILE A 311 -14.94 17.44 -21.39
CA ILE A 311 -13.83 18.33 -21.76
C ILE A 311 -14.33 19.78 -21.74
N LYS A 312 -14.05 20.52 -20.66
CA LYS A 312 -14.07 21.97 -20.71
C LYS A 312 -12.86 22.41 -21.51
N LYS A 313 -13.09 22.80 -22.76
CA LYS A 313 -12.13 23.58 -23.55
C LYS A 313 -11.85 24.88 -22.78
N ASN A 314 -10.70 24.99 -22.13
CA ASN A 314 -10.12 26.29 -21.85
C ASN A 314 -9.34 26.74 -23.08
N SER A 315 -9.98 27.60 -23.85
CA SER A 315 -9.35 28.48 -24.82
C SER A 315 -8.64 29.63 -24.11
N ASN A 316 -7.52 30.07 -24.70
CA ASN A 316 -6.77 31.31 -24.46
C ASN A 316 -5.73 31.23 -23.33
N SER A 317 -4.52 31.75 -23.47
CA SER A 317 -3.82 32.39 -24.59
C SER A 317 -2.36 32.49 -24.16
N GLU A 318 -1.44 32.24 -25.09
CA GLU A 318 -0.02 32.54 -24.95
C GLU A 318 0.17 34.02 -24.56
N ASN A 319 1.03 34.27 -23.59
CA ASN A 319 1.83 35.49 -23.55
C ASN A 319 3.15 35.18 -22.88
N SER A 320 4.19 35.06 -23.70
CA SER A 320 5.57 35.13 -23.29
C SER A 320 5.87 36.55 -22.81
N THR A 321 6.32 36.70 -21.58
CA THR A 321 7.06 37.90 -21.17
C THR A 321 8.44 37.47 -20.70
N SER A 322 9.40 37.75 -21.56
CA SER A 322 10.82 37.82 -21.26
C SER A 322 11.07 38.90 -20.22
N VAL A 323 11.74 38.54 -19.12
CA VAL A 323 12.34 39.51 -18.20
C VAL A 323 13.84 39.22 -18.16
N SER A 324 14.59 40.13 -18.78
CA SER A 324 16.03 40.29 -18.66
C SER A 324 16.37 40.80 -17.25
N LEU A 325 17.25 40.11 -16.53
CA LEU A 325 17.98 40.71 -15.42
C LEU A 325 19.48 40.70 -15.70
N LEU A 326 20.06 41.89 -15.59
CA LEU A 326 21.47 42.20 -15.71
C LEU A 326 22.29 41.49 -14.62
N ALA A 327 23.41 40.89 -15.04
CA ALA A 327 24.44 40.37 -14.16
C ALA A 327 25.42 41.50 -13.76
N THR A 328 25.82 41.49 -12.49
CA THR A 328 27.09 42.05 -12.00
C THR A 328 27.76 40.96 -11.15
N GLY A 329 29.07 40.74 -11.39
CA GLY A 329 29.91 39.60 -10.95
C GLY A 329 29.93 39.30 -9.44
N GLU A 330 30.52 38.19 -8.99
CA GLU A 330 31.88 37.69 -9.29
C GLU A 330 32.00 36.15 -9.06
N GLU A 331 33.05 35.61 -9.71
CA GLU A 331 33.81 34.38 -9.46
C GLU A 331 33.29 33.00 -9.93
N ASP A 332 34.12 32.42 -10.81
CA ASP A 332 33.99 31.17 -11.54
C ASP A 332 34.11 29.92 -10.64
N LEU A 333 33.20 28.98 -10.86
CA LEU A 333 33.49 27.54 -10.77
C LEU A 333 32.83 26.85 -11.99
N ASP A 334 33.69 26.44 -12.91
CA ASP A 334 33.36 25.72 -14.14
C ASP A 334 32.81 24.33 -13.78
N MET A 335 31.50 24.14 -13.91
CA MET A 335 30.81 22.85 -13.76
C MET A 335 30.13 22.52 -15.08
N THR A 336 30.78 21.70 -15.89
CA THR A 336 30.21 21.14 -17.11
C THR A 336 28.96 20.32 -16.75
N LEU A 337 27.79 20.87 -17.04
CA LEU A 337 26.48 20.24 -16.83
C LEU A 337 26.29 19.11 -17.84
N LEU A 338 26.32 17.86 -17.38
CA LEU A 338 25.68 16.73 -18.07
C LEU A 338 24.35 16.45 -17.36
N GLU A 339 23.28 17.09 -17.85
CA GLU A 339 21.92 16.75 -17.48
C GLU A 339 21.59 15.33 -17.93
N SER A 340 21.40 14.42 -16.96
CA SER A 340 20.69 13.16 -17.20
C SER A 340 19.64 12.95 -16.12
N ASN A 341 18.38 13.22 -16.50
CA ASN A 341 17.13 12.70 -15.95
C ASN A 341 17.00 12.57 -14.42
N ASN A 342 16.32 13.57 -13.84
CA ASN A 342 15.71 13.58 -12.52
C ASN A 342 14.97 12.26 -12.18
N LYS A 343 15.65 11.34 -11.50
CA LYS A 343 15.12 10.42 -10.47
C LYS A 343 16.26 10.02 -9.55
N GLN A 344 16.47 10.74 -8.45
CA GLN A 344 17.30 10.27 -7.34
C GLN A 344 16.38 9.66 -6.28
N LEU A 345 16.52 8.35 -6.04
CA LEU A 345 16.06 7.74 -4.79
C LEU A 345 17.22 7.80 -3.80
N TYR A 346 16.95 8.34 -2.61
CA TYR A 346 17.87 8.28 -1.49
C TYR A 346 17.67 6.96 -0.74
N PHE A 347 18.72 6.17 -0.60
CA PHE A 347 18.82 5.11 0.40
C PHE A 347 19.73 5.63 1.51
N VAL A 348 19.23 5.64 2.75
CA VAL A 348 20.06 5.86 3.93
C VAL A 348 20.27 4.48 4.57
N GLU A 349 21.39 3.84 4.26
CA GLU A 349 21.90 2.73 5.05
C GLU A 349 22.69 3.30 6.23
N ALA A 350 22.21 3.08 7.46
CA ALA A 350 23.00 3.39 8.65
C ALA A 350 23.92 2.19 8.97
N PRO A 351 25.24 2.36 9.05
CA PRO A 351 26.14 1.27 9.45
C PRO A 351 26.00 1.01 10.96
N LEU A 352 25.69 -0.23 11.32
CA LEU A 352 25.78 -0.71 12.70
C LEU A 352 27.26 -0.87 13.08
N HIS A 353 27.77 0.02 13.93
CA HIS A 353 29.07 -0.17 14.58
C HIS A 353 28.90 -0.60 16.05
N GLN A 354 29.56 -1.71 16.41
CA GLN A 354 29.84 -2.08 17.79
C GLN A 354 30.71 -1.02 18.48
N SER A 355 30.31 -0.54 19.67
CA SER A 355 31.04 -0.73 20.95
C SER A 355 30.80 0.36 22.01
N SER A 356 30.62 -0.14 23.24
CA SER A 356 31.01 0.44 24.53
C SER A 356 30.25 1.64 25.13
N THR A 357 29.96 1.47 26.42
CA THR A 357 29.26 2.32 27.37
C THR A 357 29.95 3.65 27.68
N LYS A 358 29.19 4.75 27.68
CA LYS A 358 29.18 5.81 28.72
C LYS A 358 27.99 6.74 28.52
N ALA A 359 27.31 7.05 29.62
CA ALA A 359 26.08 7.83 29.68
C ALA A 359 26.27 9.30 29.26
N LEU A 360 25.33 9.83 28.47
CA LEU A 360 24.79 11.18 28.60
C LEU A 360 23.38 11.20 27.99
N MET A 361 22.37 11.56 28.79
CA MET A 361 21.01 11.79 28.30
C MET A 361 20.96 13.05 27.42
N ALA A 362 20.54 12.90 26.17
CA ALA A 362 19.86 13.93 25.39
C ALA A 362 19.17 13.29 24.17
N GLY A 363 17.84 13.38 24.10
CA GLY A 363 17.06 13.24 22.85
C GLY A 363 17.05 11.84 22.21
N GLY A 364 16.31 10.90 22.78
CA GLY A 364 16.05 9.60 22.15
C GLY A 364 14.92 9.69 21.12
N ALA A 365 15.26 9.82 19.84
CA ALA A 365 14.40 9.43 18.73
C ALA A 365 14.90 8.09 18.18
N LEU A 366 14.25 7.00 18.58
CA LEU A 366 14.46 5.68 17.98
C LEU A 366 13.45 5.55 16.84
N LEU A 367 13.90 5.83 15.61
CA LEU A 367 13.07 5.78 14.41
C LEU A 367 13.15 4.36 13.82
N PHE A 368 12.20 3.49 14.16
CA PHE A 368 11.91 2.30 13.35
C PHE A 368 10.80 2.69 12.37
N VAL A 369 11.17 3.04 11.14
CA VAL A 369 10.22 3.34 10.07
C VAL A 369 9.93 2.05 9.31
N THR A 370 8.71 1.55 9.47
CA THR A 370 8.16 0.53 8.57
C THR A 370 7.89 1.19 7.22
N PHE A 371 8.57 0.75 6.16
CA PHE A 371 8.35 1.28 4.81
C PHE A 371 7.10 0.63 4.20
N PHE A 372 6.07 1.42 3.93
CA PHE A 372 4.92 1.00 3.12
C PHE A 372 5.10 1.50 1.69
N SER A 373 5.03 0.61 0.70
CA SER A 373 5.05 0.99 -0.71
C SER A 373 3.61 1.16 -1.22
N LEU A 374 3.22 2.39 -1.56
CA LEU A 374 2.01 2.65 -2.34
C LEU A 374 2.36 2.62 -3.83
N VAL A 375 1.61 1.85 -4.61
CA VAL A 375 1.84 1.73 -6.05
C VAL A 375 0.53 1.96 -6.82
N PHE A 376 0.54 2.94 -7.71
CA PHE A 376 -0.61 3.32 -8.56
C PHE A 376 -0.44 2.76 -9.98
N LEU A 377 -1.49 2.69 -10.80
CA LEU A 377 -1.41 2.13 -12.17
C LEU A 377 -1.97 3.10 -13.22
N ARG A 378 -1.27 3.29 -14.36
CA ARG A 378 -1.77 4.06 -15.51
C ARG A 378 -1.56 3.32 -16.84
N ARG A 379 -2.57 3.38 -17.71
CA ARG A 379 -2.53 2.89 -19.10
C ARG A 379 -2.19 4.04 -20.06
N ARG A 380 -1.28 3.83 -21.02
CA ARG A 380 -1.10 4.73 -22.17
C ARG A 380 -2.28 4.57 -23.14
N SER A 381 -2.92 5.68 -23.50
CA SER A 381 -3.85 5.73 -24.64
C SER A 381 -3.06 5.48 -25.94
N THR A 382 -3.48 4.49 -26.72
CA THR A 382 -2.92 4.21 -28.04
C THR A 382 -3.29 5.33 -29.01
N MET A 383 -2.34 6.19 -29.37
CA MET A 383 -2.40 6.95 -30.63
C MET A 383 -1.71 6.14 -31.74
N HIS A 384 -2.30 6.21 -32.93
CA HIS A 384 -1.88 5.49 -34.13
C HIS A 384 -0.42 5.79 -34.55
N ASN A 385 0.18 4.77 -35.16
CA ASN A 385 1.52 4.66 -35.73
C ASN A 385 2.06 5.91 -36.46
N VAL A 386 3.32 6.25 -36.18
CA VAL A 386 4.29 6.79 -37.17
C VAL A 386 5.65 6.12 -36.91
N PRO A 387 6.30 5.49 -37.91
CA PRO A 387 7.59 4.85 -37.71
C PRO A 387 8.73 5.85 -37.91
N SER A 388 9.75 5.82 -37.05
CA SER A 388 11.09 6.29 -37.44
C SER A 388 12.19 5.47 -36.76
N ASN A 389 13.11 5.00 -37.60
CA ASN A 389 14.35 4.31 -37.28
C ASN A 389 15.29 5.22 -36.47
N ASN A 390 15.97 4.70 -35.46
CA ASN A 390 17.41 4.48 -35.58
C ASN A 390 18.03 3.83 -34.34
N THR A 391 19.06 3.05 -34.66
CA THR A 391 20.01 2.33 -33.84
C THR A 391 20.82 3.22 -32.90
N ASN A 392 21.04 2.78 -31.66
CA ASN A 392 22.39 2.57 -31.13
C ASN A 392 22.34 1.82 -29.79
N LYS A 393 22.90 0.60 -29.80
CA LYS A 393 23.29 -0.15 -28.60
C LYS A 393 24.63 0.41 -28.11
N ALA A 394 24.73 0.70 -26.81
CA ALA A 394 26.01 0.81 -26.13
C ALA A 394 25.95 0.00 -24.83
N TYR A 395 26.67 -1.12 -24.84
CA TYR A 395 27.06 -1.95 -23.69
C TYR A 395 28.40 -1.42 -23.17
N VAL A 396 28.59 -1.17 -21.87
CA VAL A 396 29.85 -1.41 -21.11
C VAL A 396 29.60 -1.26 -19.57
N PRO A 397 30.45 -1.74 -18.64
CA PRO A 397 30.41 -3.06 -18.02
C PRO A 397 30.23 -3.05 -16.48
N PHE A 398 30.04 -4.27 -15.95
CA PHE A 398 30.17 -4.67 -14.54
C PHE A 398 31.50 -4.28 -13.89
N TYR A 399 31.45 -3.88 -12.62
CA TYR A 399 32.54 -4.07 -11.66
C TYR A 399 32.02 -4.71 -10.39
N SER A 400 32.50 -5.93 -10.13
CA SER A 400 32.42 -6.62 -8.85
C SER A 400 33.54 -6.11 -7.94
N LEU A 401 33.23 -5.83 -6.67
CA LEU A 401 34.24 -5.75 -5.62
C LEU A 401 33.75 -6.51 -4.39
N SER A 402 34.28 -7.71 -4.27
CA SER A 402 34.28 -8.55 -3.08
C SER A 402 35.18 -7.94 -1.99
N TYR A 403 34.76 -8.02 -0.73
CA TYR A 403 35.70 -8.09 0.39
C TYR A 403 35.37 -9.25 1.32
N ARG A 404 36.35 -10.16 1.44
CA ARG A 404 36.52 -11.17 2.49
C ARG A 404 37.36 -10.58 3.63
N SER A 405 37.25 -11.20 4.82
CA SER A 405 38.18 -11.22 5.98
C SER A 405 37.50 -10.69 7.26
N CYS A 406 37.53 -11.32 8.44
CA CYS A 406 38.24 -12.51 8.94
C CYS A 406 37.61 -13.01 10.26
N ALA A 407 38.14 -14.14 10.70
CA ALA A 407 37.68 -15.11 11.70
C ALA A 407 37.77 -14.76 13.21
N ASN A 408 37.02 -15.56 13.99
CA ASN A 408 37.16 -16.04 15.38
C ASN A 408 36.88 -15.01 16.52
N ILE A 409 36.27 -15.37 17.66
CA ILE A 409 36.54 -16.49 18.59
C ILE A 409 35.26 -16.89 19.37
N ASP A 410 35.22 -18.17 19.77
CA ASP A 410 34.27 -18.89 20.64
C ASP A 410 33.92 -18.20 21.97
N GLU A 411 32.71 -18.46 22.50
CA GLU A 411 32.55 -18.96 23.88
C GLU A 411 31.15 -19.55 24.15
N GLU A 412 31.14 -20.51 25.07
CA GLU A 412 30.17 -21.60 25.28
C GLU A 412 28.89 -21.22 26.04
N HIS A 413 27.87 -22.10 25.89
CA HIS A 413 26.61 -22.16 26.65
C HIS A 413 26.80 -22.36 28.18
N PRO A 414 25.74 -22.15 28.99
CA PRO A 414 24.90 -23.30 29.36
C PRO A 414 23.37 -23.05 29.41
N LYS A 415 22.64 -24.15 29.19
CA LYS A 415 21.18 -24.39 29.26
C LYS A 415 20.64 -24.25 30.70
N THR A 416 19.40 -23.80 30.96
CA THR A 416 18.09 -24.51 31.16
C THR A 416 17.33 -23.83 32.33
N PRO A 417 16.05 -24.15 32.70
CA PRO A 417 14.85 -24.54 31.93
C PRO A 417 13.53 -23.85 32.41
N ASN A 418 12.45 -24.07 31.63
CA ASN A 418 11.03 -24.15 31.99
C ASN A 418 10.33 -23.00 32.74
N GLU A 419 9.30 -22.43 32.10
CA GLU A 419 7.98 -22.35 32.72
C GLU A 419 6.87 -22.38 31.65
N THR A 420 5.89 -23.25 31.89
CA THR A 420 4.73 -23.60 31.09
C THR A 420 3.52 -22.76 31.45
N ASN A 421 2.74 -22.23 30.48
CA ASN A 421 1.27 -22.22 30.52
C ASN A 421 0.63 -21.67 29.22
N PRO A 422 -0.68 -21.88 28.95
CA PRO A 422 -1.12 -22.58 27.74
C PRO A 422 -2.18 -21.79 26.93
N LEU A 423 -2.72 -22.46 25.90
CA LEU A 423 -3.98 -22.18 25.21
C LEU A 423 -3.97 -21.04 24.18
N LEU A 424 -3.99 -21.43 22.90
CA LEU A 424 -4.95 -20.94 21.89
C LEU A 424 -4.88 -21.88 20.68
N ASN A 425 -5.64 -22.96 20.77
CA ASN A 425 -6.22 -23.61 19.59
C ASN A 425 -7.57 -22.93 19.37
N HIS A 426 -7.75 -22.33 18.18
CA HIS A 426 -8.94 -22.36 17.31
C HIS A 426 -8.98 -21.13 16.43
#